data_AF-A0A950FUL9-F1
#
_entry.id   AF-A0A950FUL9-F1
#
_cell.length_a   1.000
_cell.length_b   1.000
_cell.length_c   1.000
_cell.angle_alpha   90.00
_cell.angle_beta   90.00
_cell.angle_gamma   90.00
#
_symmetry.space_group_name_H-M   'P 1'
#
loop_
_entity.id
_entity.type
_entity.pdbx_description
1 polymer ?
#
loop_
_entity_poly.entity_id
_entity_poly.type
_entity_poly.pdbx_seq_one_letter_code
_entity_poly.pdbx_strand_id
1 'polypeptide(L)'
;MIAARILLAAVWPNGDPREVAHRILLDRRYHLGPQGPAPKTWLEQLLDALDAFWRRVTEPLGQLAGNDLLSRIVGFIILAALLVALVYAAVRFGRNVRFAGARRDAVRADALFDGADARTLLARALAAAAEGRHHDAAALLWASALRALDEHGRVRYDAARTPGEWRRAVRDPSFDALARDAVVALFGDRGADAALVARMRAAYDRVVAPA
;
A
#
# COMPACT_ATOMS: atom_id res chain seq x y z
N MET A 1 83.25 -35.02 13.00
CA MET A 1 83.50 -34.11 11.86
C MET A 1 82.16 -33.63 11.35
N ILE A 2 81.97 -32.31 11.31
CA ILE A 2 80.68 -31.61 11.26
C ILE A 2 80.17 -31.56 9.81
N ALA A 3 79.01 -32.15 9.54
CA ALA A 3 78.34 -32.08 8.24
C ALA A 3 77.56 -30.77 8.12
N ALA A 4 78.10 -29.83 7.33
CA ALA A 4 77.44 -28.59 6.98
C ALA A 4 76.21 -28.86 6.10
N ARG A 5 75.01 -28.70 6.67
CA ARG A 5 73.74 -28.81 5.97
C ARG A 5 73.50 -27.50 5.21
N ILE A 6 73.79 -27.50 3.92
CA ILE A 6 73.48 -26.41 3.00
C ILE A 6 71.96 -26.35 2.84
N LEU A 7 71.30 -25.46 3.59
CA LEU A 7 69.93 -25.05 3.33
C LEU A 7 69.93 -24.12 2.13
N LEU A 8 69.81 -24.71 0.93
CA LEU A 8 69.46 -23.99 -0.29
C LEU A 8 68.08 -23.36 -0.07
N ALA A 9 68.07 -22.07 0.29
CA ALA A 9 66.87 -21.26 0.24
C ALA A 9 66.35 -21.29 -1.21
N ALA A 10 65.22 -21.95 -1.42
CA ALA A 10 64.57 -21.99 -2.73
C ALA A 10 64.27 -20.55 -3.15
N VAL A 11 65.05 -20.05 -4.11
CA VAL A 11 64.85 -18.73 -4.70
C VAL A 11 63.50 -18.77 -5.40
N TRP A 12 62.52 -18.12 -4.79
CA TRP A 12 61.18 -18.04 -5.34
C TRP A 12 61.27 -17.26 -6.67
N PRO A 13 60.70 -17.76 -7.77
CA PRO A 13 60.96 -17.24 -9.12
C PRO A 13 60.50 -15.79 -9.32
N ASN A 14 59.73 -15.22 -8.38
CA ASN A 14 59.15 -13.89 -8.46
C ASN A 14 59.64 -12.92 -7.35
N GLY A 15 60.76 -13.22 -6.69
CA GLY A 15 61.32 -12.39 -5.59
C GLY A 15 60.86 -12.83 -4.20
N ASP A 16 61.10 -11.98 -3.19
CA ASP A 16 60.71 -12.29 -1.80
C ASP A 16 59.18 -12.50 -1.72
N PRO A 17 58.69 -13.67 -1.27
CA PRO A 17 57.26 -13.93 -1.15
C PRO A 17 56.53 -12.91 -0.26
N ARG A 18 57.23 -12.27 0.69
CA ARG A 18 56.64 -11.19 1.51
C ARG A 18 56.30 -9.96 0.69
N GLU A 19 57.16 -9.59 -0.25
CA GLU A 19 56.90 -8.46 -1.15
C GLU A 19 55.79 -8.77 -2.14
N VAL A 20 55.72 -10.00 -2.65
CA VAL A 20 54.65 -10.43 -3.55
C VAL A 20 53.30 -10.41 -2.83
N ALA A 21 53.24 -10.93 -1.60
CA ALA A 21 52.02 -10.89 -0.80
C ALA A 21 51.60 -9.45 -0.48
N HIS A 22 52.55 -8.59 -0.10
CA HIS A 22 52.28 -7.17 0.17
C HIS A 22 51.77 -6.44 -1.09
N ARG A 23 52.32 -6.77 -2.27
CA ARG A 23 51.89 -6.21 -3.56
C ARG A 23 50.48 -6.65 -3.96
N ILE A 24 50.14 -7.91 -3.73
CA ILE A 24 48.79 -8.45 -3.99
C ILE A 24 47.78 -7.80 -3.03
N LEU A 25 48.13 -7.67 -1.76
CA LEU A 25 47.25 -7.06 -0.75
C LEU A 25 47.02 -5.57 -0.98
N LEU A 26 47.95 -4.87 -1.62
CA LEU A 26 47.80 -3.46 -2.01
C LEU A 26 47.07 -3.26 -3.34
N ASP A 27 46.82 -4.33 -4.12
CA ASP A 27 46.10 -4.20 -5.37
C ASP A 27 44.62 -3.90 -5.09
N ARG A 28 44.18 -2.74 -5.54
CA ARG A 28 42.84 -2.17 -5.37
C ARG A 28 41.72 -3.14 -5.77
N ARG A 29 42.02 -4.09 -6.66
CA ARG A 29 41.10 -5.15 -7.09
C ARG A 29 40.67 -6.08 -5.95
N TYR A 30 41.54 -6.31 -4.95
CA TYR A 30 41.23 -7.16 -3.79
C TYR A 30 40.57 -6.39 -2.64
N HIS A 31 40.52 -5.05 -2.72
CA HIS A 31 39.79 -4.21 -1.77
C HIS A 31 38.31 -4.04 -2.14
N LEU A 32 37.94 -4.37 -3.38
CA LEU A 32 36.55 -4.51 -3.78
C LEU A 32 36.09 -5.91 -3.36
N GLY A 33 35.51 -6.02 -2.16
CA GLY A 33 34.85 -7.25 -1.72
C GLY A 33 33.86 -7.74 -2.77
N PRO A 34 33.58 -9.06 -2.85
CA PRO A 34 32.67 -9.60 -3.85
C PRO A 34 31.38 -8.78 -3.85
N GLN A 35 31.12 -8.07 -4.95
CA GLN A 35 29.86 -7.38 -5.13
C GLN A 35 28.81 -8.48 -5.18
N GLY A 36 28.07 -8.64 -4.09
CA GLY A 36 26.93 -9.54 -4.03
C GLY A 36 25.99 -9.22 -5.19
N PRO A 37 25.21 -10.21 -5.67
CA PRO A 37 24.26 -9.97 -6.73
C PRO A 37 23.40 -8.74 -6.38
N ALA A 38 23.25 -7.84 -7.36
CA ALA A 38 22.47 -6.63 -7.17
C ALA A 38 21.09 -6.99 -6.59
N PRO A 39 20.57 -6.23 -5.60
CA PRO A 39 19.28 -6.53 -4.99
C PRO A 39 18.21 -6.48 -6.07
N LYS A 40 17.55 -7.62 -6.30
CA LYS A 40 16.49 -7.74 -7.30
C LYS A 40 15.35 -6.78 -7.00
N THR A 41 14.87 -6.07 -8.02
CA THR A 41 13.69 -5.23 -7.89
C THR A 41 12.45 -6.08 -7.61
N TRP A 42 11.41 -5.48 -7.01
CA TRP A 42 10.15 -6.20 -6.74
C TRP A 42 9.51 -6.76 -8.02
N LEU A 43 9.71 -6.08 -9.15
CA LEU A 43 9.23 -6.50 -10.46
C LEU A 43 9.96 -7.75 -10.95
N GLU A 44 11.29 -7.81 -10.79
CA GLU A 44 12.08 -8.99 -11.14
C GLU A 44 11.68 -10.20 -10.28
N GLN A 45 11.42 -9.99 -8.98
CA GLN A 45 10.93 -11.06 -8.11
C GLN A 45 9.54 -11.58 -8.55
N LEU A 46 8.66 -10.69 -9.01
CA LEU A 46 7.35 -11.07 -9.56
C LEU A 46 7.50 -11.86 -10.87
N LEU A 47 8.38 -11.43 -11.78
CA LEU A 47 8.64 -12.11 -13.04
C LEU A 47 9.27 -13.49 -12.82
N ASP A 48 10.23 -13.60 -11.91
CA ASP A 48 10.83 -14.89 -11.52
C ASP A 48 9.78 -15.85 -10.94
N ALA A 49 8.88 -15.35 -10.10
CA ALA A 49 7.79 -16.15 -9.53
C ALA A 49 6.80 -16.61 -10.61
N LEU A 50 6.49 -15.75 -11.58
CA LEU A 50 5.62 -16.06 -12.71
C LEU A 50 6.26 -17.11 -13.62
N ASP A 51 7.55 -16.99 -13.92
CA ASP A 51 8.27 -17.93 -14.76
C ASP A 51 8.44 -19.30 -14.09
N ALA A 52 8.74 -19.32 -12.78
CA ALA A 52 8.76 -20.56 -12.00
C ALA A 52 7.38 -21.24 -11.96
N PHE A 53 6.32 -20.46 -11.82
CA PHE A 53 4.94 -20.97 -11.89
C PHE A 53 4.64 -21.55 -13.28
N TRP A 54 5.00 -20.82 -14.34
CA TRP A 54 4.74 -21.26 -15.72
C TRP A 54 5.46 -22.56 -16.02
N ARG A 55 6.76 -22.67 -15.71
CA ARG A 55 7.54 -23.90 -15.88
C ARG A 55 6.92 -25.07 -15.14
N ARG A 56 6.54 -24.89 -13.87
CA ARG A 56 5.91 -25.93 -13.05
C ARG A 56 4.58 -26.41 -13.62
N VAL A 57 3.84 -25.53 -14.31
CA VAL A 57 2.58 -25.87 -14.98
C VAL A 57 2.85 -26.56 -16.31
N THR A 58 3.78 -26.08 -17.13
CA THR A 58 3.99 -26.57 -18.51
C THR A 58 4.85 -27.84 -18.61
N GLU A 59 5.75 -28.06 -17.66
CA GLU A 59 6.66 -29.21 -17.66
C GLU A 59 5.94 -30.57 -17.68
N PRO A 60 4.88 -30.82 -16.86
CA PRO A 60 4.11 -32.05 -16.97
C PRO A 60 3.30 -32.17 -18.28
N LEU A 61 2.90 -31.05 -18.91
CA LEU A 61 2.21 -31.10 -20.22
C LEU A 61 3.12 -31.61 -21.34
N GLY A 62 4.40 -31.24 -21.32
CA GLY A 62 5.37 -31.72 -22.32
C GLY A 62 5.55 -33.23 -22.31
N GLN A 63 5.42 -33.87 -21.14
CA GLN A 63 5.50 -35.32 -20.99
C GLN A 63 4.21 -36.05 -21.42
N LEU A 64 3.10 -35.33 -21.53
CA LEU A 64 1.77 -35.88 -21.79
C LEU A 64 1.30 -35.71 -23.25
N ALA A 65 2.12 -35.07 -24.10
CA ALA A 65 1.81 -34.75 -25.48
C ALA A 65 1.57 -35.97 -26.41
N GLY A 66 1.68 -37.20 -25.92
CA GLY A 66 1.34 -38.42 -26.65
C GLY A 66 -0.10 -38.94 -26.46
N ASN A 67 -0.89 -38.37 -25.54
CA ASN A 67 -2.24 -38.87 -25.24
C ASN A 67 -3.30 -37.76 -25.33
N ASP A 68 -4.07 -37.79 -26.43
CA ASP A 68 -5.03 -36.75 -26.82
C ASP A 68 -6.13 -36.51 -25.76
N LEU A 69 -6.53 -37.56 -25.03
CA LEU A 69 -7.53 -37.46 -23.96
C LEU A 69 -6.97 -36.72 -22.73
N LEU A 70 -5.73 -37.05 -22.34
CA LEU A 70 -5.09 -36.43 -21.18
C LEU A 70 -4.77 -34.94 -21.44
N SER A 71 -4.32 -34.62 -22.65
CA SER A 71 -4.09 -33.24 -23.08
C SER A 71 -5.35 -32.38 -22.95
N ARG A 72 -6.52 -32.91 -23.34
CA ARG A 72 -7.80 -32.18 -23.20
C ARG A 72 -8.18 -31.94 -21.74
N ILE A 73 -8.05 -32.96 -20.88
CA ILE A 73 -8.38 -32.84 -19.45
C ILE A 73 -7.48 -31.79 -18.78
N VAL A 74 -6.17 -31.83 -19.03
CA VAL A 74 -5.24 -30.84 -18.47
C VAL A 74 -5.54 -29.44 -18.99
N GLY A 75 -5.88 -29.30 -20.28
CA GLY A 75 -6.31 -28.03 -20.86
C GLY A 75 -7.55 -27.43 -20.15
N PHE A 76 -8.56 -28.24 -19.86
CA PHE A 76 -9.73 -27.80 -19.09
C PHE A 76 -9.39 -27.37 -17.67
N ILE A 77 -8.50 -28.09 -16.99
CA ILE A 77 -8.05 -27.74 -15.63
C ILE A 77 -7.34 -26.38 -15.64
N ILE A 78 -6.45 -26.14 -16.60
CA ILE A 78 -5.75 -24.85 -16.73
C ILE A 78 -6.74 -23.74 -17.02
N LEU A 79 -7.68 -23.95 -17.95
CA LEU A 79 -8.70 -22.95 -18.28
C LEU A 79 -9.55 -22.60 -17.06
N ALA A 80 -10.00 -23.61 -16.30
CA ALA A 80 -10.75 -23.41 -15.07
C ALA A 80 -9.94 -22.65 -14.01
N ALA A 81 -8.67 -23.01 -13.81
CA ALA A 81 -7.77 -22.31 -12.89
C ALA A 81 -7.55 -20.85 -13.32
N LEU A 82 -7.38 -20.59 -14.62
CA LEU A 82 -7.25 -19.24 -15.17
C LEU A 82 -8.51 -18.43 -14.94
N LEU A 83 -9.69 -19.03 -15.12
CA LEU A 83 -10.97 -18.38 -14.90
C LEU A 83 -11.17 -18.02 -13.42
N VAL A 84 -10.84 -18.94 -12.51
CA VAL A 84 -10.86 -18.70 -11.06
C VAL A 84 -9.88 -17.60 -10.67
N ALA A 85 -8.65 -17.62 -11.21
CA ALA A 85 -7.66 -16.58 -10.97
C ALA A 85 -8.12 -15.22 -11.51
N LEU A 86 -8.76 -15.18 -12.68
CA LEU A 86 -9.32 -13.96 -13.25
C LEU A 86 -10.49 -13.42 -12.42
N VAL A 87 -11.40 -14.28 -11.97
CA VAL A 87 -12.50 -13.88 -11.07
C VAL A 87 -11.95 -13.38 -9.74
N TYR A 88 -10.98 -14.08 -9.16
CA TYR A 88 -10.31 -13.64 -7.94
C TYR A 88 -9.61 -12.30 -8.13
N ALA A 89 -8.87 -12.13 -9.22
CA ALA A 89 -8.23 -10.87 -9.58
C ALA A 89 -9.28 -9.77 -9.81
N ALA A 90 -10.37 -10.02 -10.53
CA ALA A 90 -11.44 -9.06 -10.75
C ALA A 90 -12.12 -8.64 -9.45
N VAL A 91 -12.35 -9.56 -8.51
CA VAL A 91 -12.89 -9.25 -7.17
C VAL A 91 -11.88 -8.47 -6.33
N ARG A 92 -10.61 -8.88 -6.34
CA ARG A 92 -9.51 -8.24 -5.60
C ARG A 92 -9.22 -6.84 -6.12
N PHE A 93 -9.05 -6.69 -7.43
CA PHE A 93 -8.79 -5.43 -8.10
C PHE A 93 -10.03 -4.55 -8.19
N GLY A 94 -11.22 -5.10 -8.40
CA GLY A 94 -12.48 -4.35 -8.36
C GLY A 94 -12.72 -3.69 -6.99
N ARG A 95 -12.31 -4.35 -5.90
CA ARG A 95 -12.25 -3.72 -4.57
C ARG A 95 -11.21 -2.59 -4.51
N ASN A 96 -10.03 -2.76 -5.10
CA ASN A 96 -8.98 -1.73 -5.13
C ASN A 96 -9.29 -0.55 -6.06
N VAL A 97 -10.03 -0.74 -7.16
CA VAL A 97 -10.36 0.33 -8.11
C VAL A 97 -11.39 1.30 -7.50
N ARG A 98 -12.25 0.83 -6.58
CA ARG A 98 -13.08 1.73 -5.74
C ARG A 98 -12.23 2.69 -4.90
N PHE A 99 -11.07 2.25 -4.40
CA PHE A 99 -10.12 3.13 -3.69
C PHE A 99 -9.34 4.06 -4.62
N ALA A 100 -9.09 3.68 -5.87
CA ALA A 100 -8.47 4.57 -6.86
C ALA A 100 -9.43 5.70 -7.30
N GLY A 101 -10.74 5.43 -7.34
CA GLY A 101 -11.79 6.46 -7.42
C GLY A 101 -11.70 7.43 -6.23
N ALA A 102 -11.61 6.89 -5.01
CA ALA A 102 -11.50 7.69 -3.78
C ALA A 102 -10.29 8.66 -3.77
N ARG A 103 -9.17 8.35 -4.45
CA ARG A 103 -8.05 9.30 -4.60
C ARG A 103 -8.34 10.44 -5.59
N ARG A 104 -9.04 10.16 -6.70
CA ARG A 104 -9.51 11.23 -7.61
C ARG A 104 -10.59 12.07 -6.94
N ASP A 105 -11.43 11.45 -6.12
CA ASP A 105 -12.44 12.14 -5.32
C ASP A 105 -11.83 12.91 -4.16
N ALA A 106 -10.71 12.47 -3.55
CA ALA A 106 -10.00 13.23 -2.52
C ALA A 106 -9.42 14.54 -3.05
N VAL A 107 -8.86 14.55 -4.27
CA VAL A 107 -8.41 15.79 -4.94
C VAL A 107 -9.60 16.70 -5.28
N ARG A 108 -10.77 16.12 -5.60
CA ARG A 108 -12.02 16.86 -5.77
C ARG A 108 -12.59 17.38 -4.44
N ALA A 109 -12.34 16.65 -3.35
CA ALA A 109 -12.79 16.98 -2.02
C ALA A 109 -12.06 18.24 -1.52
N ASP A 110 -10.74 18.33 -1.71
CA ASP A 110 -9.98 19.56 -1.42
C ASP A 110 -10.58 20.79 -2.11
N ALA A 111 -10.91 20.68 -3.40
CA ALA A 111 -11.59 21.77 -4.13
C ALA A 111 -13.05 22.01 -3.68
N LEU A 112 -13.71 21.03 -3.06
CA LEU A 112 -15.06 21.15 -2.51
C LEU A 112 -15.08 21.82 -1.14
N PHE A 113 -13.98 21.76 -0.39
CA PHE A 113 -13.85 22.32 0.96
C PHE A 113 -13.37 23.78 0.96
N ASP A 114 -12.74 24.23 -0.11
CA ASP A 114 -12.14 25.56 -0.15
C ASP A 114 -13.20 26.68 -0.17
N GLY A 115 -13.23 27.49 0.89
CA GLY A 115 -14.07 28.68 1.00
C GLY A 115 -15.56 28.48 1.32
N ALA A 116 -16.06 27.24 1.44
CA ALA A 116 -17.44 27.00 1.84
C ALA A 116 -17.65 27.18 3.36
N ASP A 117 -18.78 27.79 3.73
CA ASP A 117 -19.23 27.85 5.14
C ASP A 117 -19.81 26.48 5.59
N ALA A 118 -19.91 26.30 6.91
CA ALA A 118 -20.41 25.05 7.49
C ALA A 118 -21.83 24.71 6.99
N ARG A 119 -22.69 25.73 6.86
CA ARG A 119 -24.09 25.54 6.44
C ARG A 119 -24.21 25.04 4.99
N THR A 120 -23.39 25.55 4.10
CA THR A 120 -23.33 25.14 2.69
C THR A 120 -22.82 23.71 2.57
N LEU A 121 -21.79 23.34 3.33
CA LEU A 121 -21.30 21.96 3.39
C LEU A 121 -22.39 20.99 3.90
N LEU A 122 -23.13 21.38 4.94
CA LEU A 122 -24.25 20.60 5.44
C LEU A 122 -25.36 20.39 4.39
N ALA A 123 -25.74 21.45 3.68
CA ALA A 123 -26.76 21.37 2.62
C ALA A 123 -26.32 20.43 1.49
N ARG A 124 -25.05 20.52 1.06
CA ARG A 124 -24.46 19.59 0.07
C ARG A 124 -24.44 18.16 0.57
N ALA A 125 -24.13 17.94 1.86
CA ALA A 125 -24.12 16.61 2.46
C ALA A 125 -25.52 15.97 2.43
N LEU A 126 -26.56 16.76 2.71
CA LEU A 126 -27.95 16.29 2.66
C LEU A 126 -28.40 15.96 1.23
N ALA A 127 -28.03 16.78 0.25
CA ALA A 127 -28.30 16.50 -1.16
C ALA A 127 -27.63 15.19 -1.60
N ALA A 128 -26.33 15.01 -1.27
CA ALA A 128 -25.62 13.77 -1.56
C ALA A 128 -26.26 12.55 -0.89
N ALA A 129 -26.73 12.68 0.35
CA ALA A 129 -27.43 11.60 1.05
C ALA A 129 -28.75 11.23 0.37
N ALA A 130 -29.52 12.21 -0.11
CA ALA A 130 -30.78 12.00 -0.81
C ALA A 130 -30.58 11.30 -2.18
N GLU A 131 -29.45 11.56 -2.84
CA GLU A 131 -29.05 10.91 -4.09
C GLU A 131 -28.43 9.50 -3.88
N GLY A 132 -28.35 9.00 -2.65
CA GLY A 132 -27.72 7.72 -2.33
C GLY A 132 -26.18 7.75 -2.35
N ARG A 133 -25.56 8.92 -2.50
CA ARG A 133 -24.11 9.12 -2.45
C ARG A 133 -23.62 9.23 -1.01
N HIS A 134 -23.79 8.14 -0.25
CA HIS A 134 -23.56 8.12 1.19
C HIS A 134 -22.10 8.39 1.60
N HIS A 135 -21.13 7.97 0.78
CA HIS A 135 -19.72 8.26 1.03
C HIS A 135 -19.42 9.77 0.95
N ASP A 136 -19.92 10.43 -0.10
CA ASP A 136 -19.81 11.88 -0.27
C ASP A 136 -20.51 12.62 0.86
N ALA A 137 -21.70 12.16 1.23
CA ALA A 137 -22.47 12.72 2.34
C ALA A 137 -21.70 12.66 3.67
N ALA A 138 -21.04 11.53 3.96
CA ALA A 138 -20.22 11.38 5.15
C ALA A 138 -18.99 12.31 5.14
N ALA A 139 -18.31 12.44 4.00
CA ALA A 139 -17.19 13.36 3.84
C ALA A 139 -17.60 14.82 4.05
N LEU A 140 -18.72 15.24 3.45
CA LEU A 140 -19.25 16.60 3.58
C LEU A 140 -19.76 16.89 5.00
N LEU A 141 -20.39 15.92 5.68
CA LEU A 141 -20.79 16.05 7.09
C LEU A 141 -19.56 16.24 8.00
N TRP A 142 -18.50 15.48 7.78
CA TRP A 142 -17.26 15.63 8.53
C TRP A 142 -16.65 17.02 8.35
N ALA A 143 -16.50 17.48 7.10
CA ALA A 143 -15.98 18.81 6.80
C ALA A 143 -16.86 19.93 7.37
N SER A 144 -18.18 19.80 7.25
CA SER A 144 -19.16 20.72 7.84
C SER A 144 -18.98 20.84 9.35
N ALA A 145 -18.72 19.73 10.05
CA ALA A 145 -18.53 19.74 11.49
C ALA A 145 -17.25 20.46 11.90
N LEU A 146 -16.14 20.18 11.19
CA LEU A 146 -14.87 20.85 11.43
C LEU A 146 -14.97 22.36 11.18
N ARG A 147 -15.70 22.74 10.12
CA ARG A 147 -15.92 24.15 9.79
C ARG A 147 -16.82 24.86 10.81
N ALA A 148 -17.88 24.21 11.29
CA ALA A 148 -18.74 24.77 12.33
C ALA A 148 -17.97 25.01 13.65
N LEU A 149 -17.05 24.10 14.01
CA LEU A 149 -16.19 24.27 15.19
C LEU A 149 -15.23 25.47 15.07
N ASP A 150 -14.73 25.72 13.87
CA ASP A 150 -13.87 26.88 13.54
C ASP A 150 -14.67 28.19 13.55
N GLU A 151 -15.84 28.20 12.91
CA GLU A 151 -16.76 29.35 12.87
C GLU A 151 -17.25 29.74 14.27
N HIS A 152 -17.50 28.77 15.16
CA HIS A 152 -17.86 29.01 16.56
C HIS A 152 -16.66 29.33 17.46
N GLY A 153 -15.44 29.39 16.92
CA GLY A 153 -14.21 29.67 17.66
C GLY A 153 -13.81 28.60 18.68
N ARG A 154 -14.37 27.38 18.60
CA ARG A 154 -14.05 26.27 19.51
C ARG A 154 -12.68 25.68 19.21
N VAL A 155 -12.38 25.43 17.93
CA VAL A 155 -11.09 24.90 17.48
C VAL A 155 -10.81 25.42 16.07
N ARG A 156 -9.65 26.06 15.89
CA ARG A 156 -9.21 26.54 14.57
C ARG A 156 -9.09 25.41 13.55
N TYR A 157 -9.62 25.61 12.35
CA TYR A 157 -9.48 24.67 11.24
C TYR A 157 -8.02 24.49 10.79
N ASP A 158 -7.62 23.22 10.64
CA ASP A 158 -6.31 22.80 10.16
C ASP A 158 -6.47 21.47 9.38
N ALA A 159 -6.24 21.53 8.07
CA ALA A 159 -6.38 20.39 7.17
C ALA A 159 -5.32 19.30 7.40
N ALA A 160 -4.18 19.63 8.03
CA ALA A 160 -3.12 18.66 8.30
C ALA A 160 -3.43 17.76 9.51
N ARG A 161 -4.42 18.13 10.34
CA ARG A 161 -4.78 17.37 11.53
C ARG A 161 -5.49 16.07 11.20
N THR A 162 -5.00 15.00 11.80
CA THR A 162 -5.65 13.69 11.79
C THR A 162 -6.94 13.69 12.61
N PRO A 163 -7.89 12.77 12.35
CA PRO A 163 -9.10 12.63 13.18
C PRO A 163 -8.79 12.43 14.67
N GLY A 164 -7.68 11.74 15.00
CA GLY A 164 -7.26 11.56 16.39
C GLY A 164 -6.83 12.86 17.08
N GLU A 165 -6.15 13.75 16.36
CA GLU A 165 -5.75 15.07 16.89
C GLU A 165 -6.97 15.99 17.06
N TRP A 166 -7.90 15.97 16.11
CA TRP A 166 -9.18 16.68 16.23
C TRP A 166 -9.95 16.26 17.47
N ARG A 167 -10.05 14.95 17.75
CA ARG A 167 -10.71 14.44 18.96
C ARG A 167 -10.07 14.96 20.25
N ARG A 168 -8.74 14.98 20.32
CA ARG A 168 -8.00 15.52 21.48
C ARG A 168 -8.18 17.02 21.66
N ALA A 169 -8.36 17.76 20.57
CA ALA A 169 -8.57 19.21 20.59
C ALA A 169 -10.00 19.57 21.03
N VAL A 170 -11.02 18.87 20.50
CA VAL A 170 -12.43 19.19 20.78
C VAL A 170 -12.89 18.68 22.15
N ARG A 171 -12.41 17.50 22.58
CA ARG A 171 -12.75 16.85 23.87
C ARG A 171 -14.27 16.72 24.14
N ASP A 172 -15.03 16.36 23.11
CA ASP A 172 -16.49 16.24 23.17
C ASP A 172 -16.93 14.81 22.81
N PRO A 173 -17.73 14.10 23.65
CA PRO A 173 -18.18 12.75 23.37
C PRO A 173 -19.02 12.60 22.09
N SER A 174 -19.79 13.63 21.73
CA SER A 174 -20.59 13.64 20.50
C SER A 174 -19.69 13.79 19.27
N PHE A 175 -18.64 14.62 19.38
CA PHE A 175 -17.62 14.72 18.33
C PHE A 175 -16.82 13.42 18.18
N ASP A 176 -16.51 12.75 19.29
CA ASP A 176 -15.85 11.45 19.28
C ASP A 176 -16.66 10.38 18.55
N ALA A 177 -17.98 10.37 18.73
CA ALA A 177 -18.89 9.49 17.99
C ALA A 177 -18.89 9.83 16.49
N LEU A 178 -19.00 11.12 16.15
CA LEU A 178 -18.95 11.60 14.76
C LEU A 178 -17.63 11.20 14.07
N ALA A 179 -16.49 11.46 14.71
CA ALA A 179 -15.17 11.18 14.16
C ALA A 179 -14.94 9.67 13.94
N ARG A 180 -15.47 8.83 14.84
CA ARG A 180 -15.40 7.37 14.68
C ARG A 180 -16.18 6.91 13.45
N ASP A 181 -17.42 7.35 13.28
CA ASP A 181 -18.24 7.01 12.13
C ASP A 181 -17.65 7.59 10.83
N ALA A 182 -17.08 8.80 10.88
CA ALA A 182 -16.37 9.40 9.74
C ALA A 182 -15.16 8.57 9.30
N VAL A 183 -14.35 8.05 10.25
CA VAL A 183 -13.23 7.17 9.91
C VAL A 183 -13.70 5.88 9.26
N VAL A 184 -14.78 5.27 9.77
CA VAL A 184 -15.38 4.08 9.16
C VAL A 184 -15.90 4.38 7.76
N ALA A 185 -16.55 5.52 7.55
CA ALA A 185 -17.08 5.93 6.25
C ALA A 185 -15.98 6.15 5.20
N LEU A 186 -14.92 6.88 5.58
CA LEU A 186 -13.90 7.37 4.66
C LEU A 186 -12.77 6.36 4.41
N PHE A 187 -12.49 5.50 5.39
CA PHE A 187 -11.36 4.57 5.33
C PHE A 187 -11.76 3.10 5.51
N GLY A 188 -13.03 2.81 5.80
CA GLY A 188 -13.51 1.46 6.02
C GLY A 188 -13.83 0.70 4.73
N ASP A 189 -13.56 -0.61 4.74
CA ASP A 189 -13.77 -1.52 3.60
C ASP A 189 -15.21 -1.61 3.08
N ARG A 190 -16.21 -1.32 3.93
CA ARG A 190 -17.63 -1.44 3.58
C ARG A 190 -18.21 -0.17 2.93
N GLY A 191 -17.48 0.94 2.97
CA GLY A 191 -18.01 2.27 2.61
C GLY A 191 -19.08 2.77 3.58
N ALA A 192 -19.68 3.92 3.28
CA ALA A 192 -20.78 4.49 4.05
C ALA A 192 -22.14 4.01 3.52
N ASP A 193 -23.05 3.70 4.43
CA ASP A 193 -24.46 3.41 4.15
C ASP A 193 -25.38 4.49 4.75
N ALA A 194 -26.68 4.44 4.41
CA ALA A 194 -27.67 5.41 4.90
C ALA A 194 -27.75 5.43 6.44
N ALA A 195 -27.62 4.28 7.09
CA ALA A 195 -27.69 4.17 8.54
C ALA A 195 -26.50 4.85 9.22
N LEU A 196 -25.30 4.72 8.67
CA LEU A 196 -24.10 5.40 9.13
C LEU A 196 -24.23 6.92 8.95
N VAL A 197 -24.69 7.38 7.78
CA VAL A 197 -24.91 8.82 7.55
C VAL A 197 -25.94 9.39 8.53
N ALA A 198 -27.00 8.66 8.84
CA ALA A 198 -27.99 9.07 9.84
C ALA A 198 -27.39 9.19 11.26
N ARG A 199 -26.51 8.25 11.66
CA ARG A 199 -25.79 8.34 12.94
C ARG A 199 -24.83 9.53 12.97
N MET A 200 -24.07 9.75 11.90
CA MET A 200 -23.21 10.91 11.75
C MET A 200 -24.01 12.20 11.86
N ARG A 201 -25.19 12.27 11.22
CA ARG A 201 -26.06 13.44 11.31
C ARG A 201 -26.53 13.71 12.74
N ALA A 202 -26.98 12.68 13.45
CA ALA A 202 -27.40 12.81 14.85
C ALA A 202 -26.24 13.21 15.80
N ALA A 203 -25.00 12.82 15.47
CA ALA A 203 -23.82 13.29 16.20
C ALA A 203 -23.47 14.73 15.84
N TYR A 204 -23.54 15.10 14.56
CA TYR A 204 -23.33 16.46 14.07
C TYR A 204 -24.25 17.48 14.76
N ASP A 205 -25.55 17.20 14.81
CA ASP A 205 -26.53 18.13 15.40
C ASP A 205 -26.23 18.40 16.89
N ARG A 206 -25.66 17.42 17.61
CA ARG A 206 -25.22 17.58 19.01
C ARG A 206 -23.92 18.36 19.16
N VAL A 207 -22.99 18.23 18.21
CA VAL A 207 -21.70 18.94 18.22
C VAL A 207 -21.88 20.43 17.90
N VAL A 208 -22.80 20.74 16.98
CA VAL A 208 -22.99 22.10 16.44
C VAL A 208 -24.07 22.88 17.20
N ALA A 209 -24.87 22.22 18.04
CA ALA A 209 -25.83 22.91 18.89
C ALA A 209 -25.12 24.04 19.70
N PRO A 210 -25.72 25.25 19.77
CA PRO A 210 -25.19 26.31 20.62
C PRO A 210 -25.19 25.83 22.08
N ALA A 211 -24.08 26.08 22.76
CA ALA A 211 -23.91 25.79 24.19
C ALA A 211 -24.83 26.66 25.05
#